data_AF-A0A7W1U0V5-F1
#
_entry.id   AF-A0A7W1U0V5-F1
#
_cell.length_a   1.000
_cell.length_b   1.000
_cell.length_c   1.000
_cell.angle_alpha   90.00
_cell.angle_beta   90.00
_cell.angle_gamma   90.00
#
_symmetry.space_group_name_H-M   'P 1'
#
loop_
_entity.id
_entity.type
_entity.pdbx_description
1 polymer ?
#
loop_
_entity_poly.entity_id
_entity_poly.type
_entity_poly.pdbx_seq_one_letter_code
_entity_poly.pdbx_strand_id
1 'polypeptide(L)'
;MKLFLFTFIFLFSSLNATDDIQFRISYPQELPNNFRAFPDLQVSGSCQFSVSNLPALLNNIPNPKVVIIDLREESHGFINNLPVMWYNTHNDVNRGKSLHEIIADEQNRLTNALHSPILHSSKKDQNSIVPTTVATEEEAVIAAGARSLRLPVTDHSRPNDATVDMFIYHIKKKENSWFHLHCHAGKGRTTTFLLIYDMLHNAHEKSFESFLTKHLQAGGSDFLKSEDPSNWKYDLSMARKAFLQKFYRFCKEADLNTETWSEWSQRNP
;
A
#
# COMPACT_ATOMS: atom_id res chain seq x y z
N MET A 1 -1.12 37.83 57.51
CA MET A 1 0.03 37.91 56.59
C MET A 1 0.07 36.62 55.77
N LYS A 2 -0.31 36.71 54.50
CA LYS A 2 -0.24 35.76 53.36
C LYS A 2 -0.54 34.26 53.58
N LEU A 3 -1.74 33.87 53.16
CA LEU A 3 -2.17 32.51 52.83
C LEU A 3 -1.55 32.12 51.46
N PHE A 4 -0.71 31.09 51.40
CA PHE A 4 -0.17 30.57 50.12
C PHE A 4 -1.12 29.52 49.56
N LEU A 5 -1.77 29.87 48.45
CA LEU A 5 -2.58 28.96 47.64
C LEU A 5 -1.62 28.17 46.75
N PHE A 6 -1.41 26.88 47.02
CA PHE A 6 -0.68 25.99 46.10
C PHE A 6 -1.63 25.54 44.99
N THR A 7 -1.57 26.20 43.84
CA THR A 7 -2.22 25.74 42.62
C THR A 7 -1.38 24.61 42.03
N PHE A 8 -1.83 23.36 42.19
CA PHE A 8 -1.29 22.23 41.43
C PHE A 8 -1.75 22.37 39.98
N ILE A 9 -0.87 22.90 39.13
CA ILE A 9 -1.04 22.80 37.68
C ILE A 9 -0.68 21.37 37.30
N PHE A 10 -1.68 20.53 37.08
CA PHE A 10 -1.48 19.29 36.34
C PHE A 10 -1.19 19.67 34.88
N LEU A 11 0.09 19.75 34.53
CA LEU A 11 0.49 19.60 33.14
C LEU A 11 0.15 18.16 32.75
N PHE A 12 -1.00 17.98 32.08
CA PHE A 12 -1.18 16.85 31.20
C PHE A 12 -0.19 17.02 30.05
N SER A 13 1.03 16.52 30.23
CA SER A 13 1.83 16.13 29.08
C SER A 13 1.05 15.01 28.41
N SER A 14 0.42 15.31 27.27
CA SER A 14 -0.02 14.26 26.35
C SER A 14 1.22 13.47 25.95
N LEU A 15 1.46 12.36 26.64
CA LEU A 15 2.31 11.30 26.13
C LEU A 15 1.60 10.76 24.88
N ASN A 16 1.81 11.43 23.75
CA ASN A 16 1.73 10.74 22.48
C ASN A 16 2.86 9.72 22.54
N ALA A 17 2.52 8.48 22.87
CA ALA A 17 3.39 7.35 22.62
C ALA A 17 3.60 7.31 21.10
N THR A 18 4.58 8.06 20.61
CA THR A 18 5.16 7.80 19.31
C THR A 18 5.80 6.44 19.44
N ASP A 19 5.13 5.38 19.00
CA ASP A 19 5.81 4.12 18.75
C ASP A 19 7.12 4.45 18.02
N ASP A 20 8.25 4.00 18.56
CA ASP A 20 9.58 4.35 18.03
C ASP A 20 9.61 4.09 16.52
N ILE A 21 9.75 5.18 15.75
CA ILE A 21 9.81 5.09 14.30
C ILE A 21 11.11 4.39 13.91
N GLN A 22 10.97 3.25 13.26
CA GLN A 22 12.03 2.44 12.71
C GLN A 22 12.28 2.80 11.25
N PHE A 23 13.48 2.48 10.79
CA PHE A 23 13.92 2.67 9.41
C PHE A 23 14.35 1.33 8.81
N ARG A 24 13.87 1.02 7.61
CA ARG A 24 14.22 -0.21 6.90
C ARG A 24 14.80 0.10 5.54
N ILE A 25 15.85 -0.65 5.18
CA ILE A 25 16.41 -0.72 3.83
C ILE A 25 16.03 -2.07 3.24
N SER A 26 15.55 -2.08 2.01
CA SER A 26 15.32 -3.29 1.23
C SER A 26 16.41 -3.43 0.18
N TYR A 27 17.06 -4.59 0.13
CA TYR A 27 18.12 -4.85 -0.85
C TYR A 27 17.53 -5.37 -2.17
N PRO A 28 18.03 -4.89 -3.32
CA PRO A 28 17.48 -5.23 -4.62
C PRO A 28 17.58 -6.73 -4.92
N GLN A 29 16.59 -7.21 -5.65
CA GLN A 29 16.57 -8.52 -6.31
C GLN A 29 16.54 -8.28 -7.83
N GLU A 30 16.82 -9.29 -8.65
CA GLU A 30 16.73 -9.17 -10.12
C GLU A 30 15.33 -8.72 -10.58
N LEU A 31 14.30 -9.29 -9.98
CA LEU A 31 12.90 -8.89 -10.14
C LEU A 31 12.29 -8.71 -8.74
N PRO A 32 11.33 -7.78 -8.54
CA PRO A 32 10.64 -7.66 -7.26
C PRO A 32 9.99 -8.98 -6.83
N ASN A 33 10.20 -9.36 -5.56
CA ASN A 33 9.60 -10.55 -4.98
C ASN A 33 8.07 -10.55 -5.13
N ASN A 34 7.48 -11.74 -5.17
CA ASN A 34 6.03 -11.94 -5.34
C ASN A 34 5.46 -11.30 -6.61
N PHE A 35 6.30 -11.03 -7.62
CA PHE A 35 5.81 -10.63 -8.95
C PHE A 35 4.91 -11.72 -9.52
N ARG A 36 3.72 -11.30 -9.95
CA ARG A 36 2.73 -12.13 -10.64
C ARG A 36 1.93 -11.28 -11.61
N ALA A 37 1.58 -11.84 -12.75
CA ALA A 37 0.88 -11.16 -13.82
C ALA A 37 -0.37 -11.92 -14.25
N PHE A 38 -1.38 -11.18 -14.69
CA PHE A 38 -2.61 -11.68 -15.30
C PHE A 38 -2.77 -10.99 -16.67
N PRO A 39 -2.10 -11.51 -17.71
CA PRO A 39 -2.01 -10.86 -19.02
C PRO A 39 -3.37 -10.55 -19.66
N ASP A 40 -4.33 -11.46 -19.53
CA ASP A 40 -5.70 -11.27 -20.05
C ASP A 40 -6.42 -10.06 -19.45
N LEU A 41 -5.97 -9.61 -18.28
CA LEU A 41 -6.51 -8.47 -17.54
C LEU A 41 -5.60 -7.23 -17.61
N GLN A 42 -4.43 -7.34 -18.24
CA GLN A 42 -3.39 -6.31 -18.27
C GLN A 42 -3.03 -5.77 -16.88
N VAL A 43 -2.90 -6.67 -15.92
CA VAL A 43 -2.58 -6.31 -14.54
C VAL A 43 -1.50 -7.22 -13.97
N SER A 44 -0.60 -6.66 -13.16
CA SER A 44 0.37 -7.43 -12.38
C SER A 44 0.54 -6.84 -10.99
N GLY A 45 1.23 -7.54 -10.10
CA GLY A 45 1.65 -6.96 -8.84
C GLY A 45 2.82 -7.68 -8.20
N SER A 46 3.54 -6.97 -7.33
CA SER A 46 4.73 -7.46 -6.63
C SER A 46 4.93 -6.75 -5.29
N CYS A 47 6.04 -7.08 -4.60
CA CYS A 47 6.58 -6.26 -3.54
C CYS A 47 7.15 -4.94 -4.08
N GLN A 48 7.59 -4.08 -3.16
CA GLN A 48 8.34 -2.87 -3.50
C GLN A 48 9.54 -3.22 -4.41
N PHE A 49 9.75 -2.40 -5.44
CA PHE A 49 10.91 -2.47 -6.32
C PHE A 49 12.03 -1.54 -5.86
N SER A 50 13.21 -1.71 -6.45
CA SER A 50 14.36 -0.81 -6.35
C SER A 50 14.46 0.02 -7.63
N VAL A 51 15.18 1.14 -7.59
CA VAL A 51 15.49 1.90 -8.81
C VAL A 51 16.21 1.00 -9.83
N SER A 52 17.12 0.14 -9.37
CA SER A 52 17.90 -0.75 -10.25
C SER A 52 17.09 -1.84 -10.95
N ASN A 53 16.03 -2.37 -10.32
CA ASN A 53 15.23 -3.46 -10.91
C ASN A 53 13.91 -2.99 -11.52
N LEU A 54 13.57 -1.71 -11.40
CA LEU A 54 12.40 -1.13 -12.08
C LEU A 54 12.46 -1.31 -13.61
N PRO A 55 13.59 -1.14 -14.33
CA PRO A 55 13.66 -1.45 -15.75
C PRO A 55 13.37 -2.91 -16.07
N ALA A 56 13.88 -3.84 -15.25
CA ALA A 56 13.62 -5.27 -15.41
C ALA A 56 12.14 -5.59 -15.17
N LEU A 57 11.51 -4.98 -14.17
CA LEU A 57 10.07 -5.07 -13.93
C LEU A 57 9.27 -4.60 -15.15
N LEU A 58 9.58 -3.42 -15.70
CA LEU A 58 8.88 -2.85 -16.86
C LEU A 58 9.07 -3.71 -18.11
N ASN A 59 10.26 -4.27 -18.34
CA ASN A 59 10.53 -5.18 -19.45
C ASN A 59 9.77 -6.51 -19.37
N ASN A 60 9.36 -6.93 -18.17
CA ASN A 60 8.50 -8.11 -17.97
C ASN A 60 7.01 -7.81 -18.18
N ILE A 61 6.64 -6.56 -18.45
CA ILE A 61 5.27 -6.15 -18.74
C ILE A 61 5.11 -5.98 -20.26
N PRO A 62 4.18 -6.72 -20.90
CA PRO A 62 4.08 -6.73 -22.36
C PRO A 62 3.51 -5.44 -22.97
N ASN A 63 2.91 -4.56 -22.16
CA ASN A 63 2.34 -3.29 -22.62
C ASN A 63 3.27 -2.12 -22.22
N PRO A 64 3.71 -1.27 -23.16
CA PRO A 64 4.59 -0.14 -22.84
C PRO A 64 3.90 0.98 -22.03
N LYS A 65 2.56 1.05 -22.02
CA LYS A 65 1.79 2.03 -21.25
C LYS A 65 1.54 1.49 -19.85
N VAL A 66 2.56 1.56 -18.99
CA VAL A 66 2.46 1.09 -17.61
C VAL A 66 2.05 2.20 -16.65
N VAL A 67 1.10 1.90 -15.76
CA VAL A 67 0.79 2.69 -14.57
C VAL A 67 1.19 1.87 -13.35
N ILE A 68 2.21 2.33 -12.63
CA ILE A 68 2.58 1.80 -11.32
C ILE A 68 1.61 2.39 -10.30
N ILE A 69 0.89 1.52 -9.58
CA ILE A 69 -0.02 1.90 -8.51
C ILE A 69 0.61 1.51 -7.18
N ASP A 70 1.06 2.52 -6.46
CA ASP A 70 1.64 2.40 -5.13
C ASP A 70 0.53 2.42 -4.07
N LEU A 71 0.36 1.31 -3.36
CA LEU A 71 -0.69 1.11 -2.36
C LEU A 71 -0.26 1.49 -0.94
N ARG A 72 0.92 2.10 -0.77
CA ARG A 72 1.54 2.26 0.55
C ARG A 72 1.12 3.55 1.23
N GLU A 73 0.71 3.45 2.48
CA GLU A 73 0.41 4.63 3.32
C GLU A 73 1.66 5.08 4.08
N GLU A 74 2.51 4.13 4.45
CA GLU A 74 3.79 4.38 5.10
C GLU A 74 4.72 5.20 4.19
N SER A 75 5.43 6.15 4.80
CA SER A 75 6.40 6.98 4.10
C SER A 75 7.58 6.14 3.63
N HIS A 76 7.93 6.28 2.36
CA HIS A 76 8.98 5.51 1.73
C HIS A 76 9.61 6.27 0.56
N GLY A 77 10.63 5.68 -0.05
CA GLY A 77 11.26 6.24 -1.23
C GLY A 77 12.57 5.52 -1.49
N PHE A 78 13.52 6.25 -2.04
CA PHE A 78 14.85 5.74 -2.36
C PHE A 78 15.93 6.60 -1.71
N ILE A 79 16.92 5.95 -1.11
CA ILE A 79 18.16 6.58 -0.66
C ILE A 79 19.32 5.84 -1.33
N ASN A 80 20.17 6.56 -2.05
CA ASN A 80 21.26 5.97 -2.85
C ASN A 80 20.75 4.84 -3.77
N ASN A 81 19.59 5.03 -4.40
CA ASN A 81 18.86 4.05 -5.22
C ASN A 81 18.31 2.82 -4.48
N LEU A 82 18.53 2.69 -3.17
CA LEU A 82 17.99 1.61 -2.36
C LEU A 82 16.59 1.96 -1.84
N PRO A 83 15.61 1.05 -1.97
CA PRO A 83 14.28 1.27 -1.39
C PRO A 83 14.34 1.34 0.13
N VAL A 84 13.72 2.38 0.69
CA VAL A 84 13.66 2.63 2.13
C VAL A 84 12.23 2.86 2.60
N MET A 85 11.98 2.68 3.90
CA MET A 85 10.72 3.06 4.53
C MET A 85 10.88 3.42 6.00
N TRP A 86 9.97 4.26 6.50
CA TRP A 86 9.80 4.57 7.91
C TRP A 86 8.53 3.93 8.44
N TYR A 87 8.64 3.17 9.53
CA TYR A 87 7.54 2.36 10.06
C TYR A 87 7.58 2.24 11.58
N ASN A 88 6.43 2.01 12.21
CA ASN A 88 6.31 1.59 13.60
C ASN A 88 5.96 0.09 13.67
N THR A 89 5.74 -0.43 14.87
CA THR A 89 5.41 -1.84 15.11
C THR A 89 4.27 -2.38 14.24
N HIS A 90 3.27 -1.54 13.94
CA HIS A 90 2.09 -1.92 13.15
C HIS A 90 2.11 -1.41 11.70
N ASN A 91 3.17 -0.72 11.29
CA ASN A 91 3.33 -0.09 9.97
C ASN A 91 2.15 0.85 9.60
N ASP A 92 1.76 1.69 10.55
CA ASP A 92 0.61 2.59 10.46
C ASP A 92 0.91 4.01 10.98
N VAL A 93 2.18 4.42 10.84
CA VAL A 93 2.71 5.78 11.19
C VAL A 93 1.87 6.92 10.61
N ASN A 94 1.25 6.69 9.46
CA ASN A 94 0.48 7.67 8.71
C ASN A 94 -1.04 7.43 8.75
N ARG A 95 -1.51 6.53 9.62
CA ARG A 95 -2.94 6.21 9.73
C ARG A 95 -3.74 7.48 10.02
N GLY A 96 -4.80 7.69 9.25
CA GLY A 96 -5.72 8.82 9.43
C GLY A 96 -5.24 10.14 8.82
N LYS A 97 -4.03 10.20 8.27
CA LYS A 97 -3.55 11.35 7.50
C LYS A 97 -4.19 11.37 6.10
N SER A 98 -4.39 12.56 5.56
CA SER A 98 -4.73 12.77 4.16
C SER A 98 -3.55 12.44 3.23
N LEU A 99 -3.82 12.21 1.95
CA LEU A 99 -2.76 11.99 0.95
C LEU A 99 -1.74 13.14 0.93
N HIS A 100 -2.19 14.39 1.09
CA HIS A 100 -1.30 15.55 1.14
C HIS A 100 -0.35 15.50 2.34
N GLU A 101 -0.87 15.17 3.54
CA GLU A 101 -0.06 15.03 4.74
C GLU A 101 0.91 13.84 4.66
N ILE A 102 0.52 12.75 4.00
CA ILE A 102 1.39 11.59 3.74
C ILE A 102 2.56 11.99 2.83
N ILE A 103 2.28 12.67 1.72
CA ILE A 103 3.31 13.14 0.78
C ILE A 103 4.26 14.12 1.49
N ALA A 104 3.72 15.04 2.29
CA ALA A 104 4.54 16.00 3.05
C ALA A 104 5.42 15.31 4.10
N ASP A 105 4.91 14.32 4.83
CA ASP A 105 5.69 13.53 5.79
C ASP A 105 6.81 12.74 5.07
N GLU A 106 6.50 12.13 3.93
CA GLU A 106 7.45 11.38 3.10
C GLU A 106 8.59 12.28 2.58
N GLN A 107 8.25 13.43 1.98
CA GLN A 107 9.22 14.41 1.49
C GLN A 107 10.11 14.96 2.61
N ASN A 108 9.53 15.26 3.77
CA ASN A 108 10.28 15.72 4.93
C ASN A 108 11.27 14.66 5.43
N ARG A 109 10.87 13.39 5.48
CA ARG A 109 11.76 12.29 5.87
C ARG A 109 12.91 12.08 4.90
N LEU A 110 12.62 12.08 3.60
CA LEU A 110 13.63 11.95 2.56
C LEU A 110 14.62 13.13 2.58
N THR A 111 14.12 14.36 2.68
CA THR A 111 14.99 15.55 2.74
C THR A 111 15.84 15.54 4.01
N ASN A 112 15.26 15.21 5.16
CA ASN A 112 15.99 15.15 6.42
C ASN A 112 17.05 14.06 6.43
N ALA A 113 16.84 12.95 5.71
CA ALA A 113 17.80 11.86 5.59
C ALA A 113 19.17 12.32 5.05
N LEU A 114 19.23 13.34 4.20
CA LEU A 114 20.49 13.83 3.63
C LEU A 114 21.47 14.42 4.66
N HIS A 115 21.02 14.72 5.88
CA HIS A 115 21.84 15.43 6.87
C HIS A 115 22.64 14.51 7.79
N SER A 116 22.29 13.22 7.89
CA SER A 116 22.97 12.30 8.81
C SER A 116 22.92 10.85 8.34
N PRO A 117 23.90 10.02 8.74
CA PRO A 117 23.80 8.58 8.56
C PRO A 117 22.56 8.02 9.26
N ILE A 118 21.85 7.11 8.59
CA ILE A 118 20.66 6.45 9.15
C ILE A 118 20.98 4.99 9.42
N LEU A 119 20.66 4.52 10.63
CA LEU A 119 20.83 3.13 11.02
C LEU A 119 19.64 2.29 10.56
N HIS A 120 19.93 1.17 9.91
CA HIS A 120 18.92 0.15 9.62
C HIS A 120 18.41 -0.44 10.95
N SER A 121 17.09 -0.36 11.17
CA SER A 121 16.42 -0.90 12.36
C SER A 121 16.24 -2.42 12.27
N SER A 122 17.35 -3.15 12.11
CA SER A 122 17.37 -4.62 12.12
C SER A 122 18.35 -5.12 13.17
N LYS A 123 17.89 -6.02 14.05
CA LYS A 123 18.76 -6.69 15.04
C LYS A 123 19.83 -7.58 14.38
N LYS A 124 19.61 -8.00 13.13
CA LYS A 124 20.51 -8.87 12.37
C LYS A 124 21.41 -8.11 11.40
N ASP A 125 21.06 -6.87 11.08
CA ASP A 125 21.76 -6.02 10.12
C ASP A 125 21.78 -4.59 10.67
N GLN A 126 22.90 -4.21 11.28
CA GLN A 126 23.10 -2.86 11.85
C GLN A 126 23.78 -1.92 10.86
N ASN A 127 23.71 -2.21 9.55
CA ASN A 127 24.29 -1.34 8.55
C ASN A 127 23.70 0.08 8.67
N SER A 128 24.59 1.07 8.57
CA SER A 128 24.18 2.45 8.35
C SER A 128 24.28 2.77 6.87
N ILE A 129 23.38 3.61 6.39
CA ILE A 129 23.50 4.25 5.09
C ILE A 129 23.92 5.69 5.32
N VAL A 130 24.89 6.17 4.52
CA VAL A 130 25.22 7.60 4.43
C VAL A 130 24.49 8.13 3.19
N PRO A 131 23.39 8.89 3.36
CA PRO A 131 22.60 9.34 2.22
C PRO A 131 23.36 10.38 1.39
N THR A 132 23.46 10.15 0.09
CA THR A 132 24.03 11.10 -0.89
C THR A 132 23.00 11.52 -1.92
N THR A 133 22.02 10.67 -2.20
CA THR A 133 20.85 10.99 -3.03
C THR A 133 19.57 10.49 -2.37
N VAL A 134 18.48 11.22 -2.61
CA VAL A 134 17.13 10.77 -2.28
C VAL A 134 16.22 10.97 -3.47
N ALA A 135 15.21 10.10 -3.60
CA ALA A 135 14.14 10.25 -4.57
C ALA A 135 12.85 9.67 -4.01
N THR A 136 11.73 10.29 -4.36
CA THR A 136 10.39 9.72 -4.20
C THR A 136 10.20 8.55 -5.16
N GLU A 137 9.20 7.71 -4.89
CA GLU A 137 8.86 6.64 -5.83
C GLU A 137 8.29 7.19 -7.15
N GLU A 138 7.48 8.25 -7.08
CA GLU A 138 6.94 8.93 -8.26
C GLU A 138 8.05 9.42 -9.20
N GLU A 139 9.08 10.08 -8.68
CA GLU A 139 10.24 10.53 -9.48
C GLU A 139 10.94 9.37 -10.17
N ALA A 140 11.19 8.27 -9.46
CA ALA A 140 11.85 7.08 -10.03
C ALA A 140 10.99 6.42 -11.13
N VAL A 141 9.69 6.31 -10.91
CA VAL A 141 8.73 5.74 -11.87
C VAL A 141 8.65 6.59 -13.14
N ILE A 142 8.54 7.91 -12.99
CA ILE A 142 8.50 8.85 -14.13
C ILE A 142 9.82 8.82 -14.90
N ALA A 143 10.96 8.81 -14.20
CA ALA A 143 12.28 8.72 -14.82
C ALA A 143 12.47 7.43 -15.63
N ALA A 144 11.82 6.33 -15.21
CA ALA A 144 11.80 5.06 -15.94
C ALA A 144 10.79 5.01 -17.11
N GLY A 145 10.05 6.10 -17.37
CA GLY A 145 9.11 6.21 -18.48
C GLY A 145 7.71 5.64 -18.22
N ALA A 146 7.40 5.29 -16.96
CA ALA A 146 6.08 4.83 -16.55
C ALA A 146 5.27 5.96 -15.87
N ARG A 147 3.97 5.74 -15.70
CA ARG A 147 3.10 6.65 -14.93
C ARG A 147 3.01 6.17 -13.49
N SER A 148 2.97 7.11 -12.54
CA SER A 148 2.76 6.80 -11.13
C SER A 148 1.32 7.14 -10.70
N LEU A 149 0.78 6.39 -9.74
CA LEU A 149 -0.45 6.69 -9.01
C LEU A 149 -0.30 6.22 -7.57
N ARG A 150 -0.46 7.11 -6.59
CA ARG A 150 -0.46 6.80 -5.17
C ARG A 150 -1.88 6.61 -4.64
N LEU A 151 -2.16 5.46 -4.04
CA LEU A 151 -3.40 5.13 -3.34
C LEU A 151 -3.07 4.61 -1.93
N PRO A 152 -2.94 5.49 -0.93
CA PRO A 152 -2.43 5.10 0.37
C PRO A 152 -3.43 4.19 1.09
N VAL A 153 -2.98 2.98 1.43
CA VAL A 153 -3.74 2.02 2.23
C VAL A 153 -2.87 1.56 3.39
N THR A 154 -3.37 1.78 4.62
CA THR A 154 -2.70 1.33 5.83
C THR A 154 -2.42 -0.17 5.77
N ASP A 155 -1.24 -0.60 6.22
CA ASP A 155 -0.90 -2.00 6.19
C ASP A 155 -1.89 -2.86 7.00
N HIS A 156 -2.04 -4.12 6.58
CA HIS A 156 -2.98 -5.12 7.11
C HIS A 156 -4.48 -4.79 6.98
N SER A 157 -4.84 -3.54 6.73
CA SER A 157 -6.21 -3.04 6.67
C SER A 157 -6.83 -3.22 5.29
N ARG A 158 -8.16 -3.09 5.20
CA ARG A 158 -8.86 -2.89 3.91
C ARG A 158 -8.66 -1.45 3.40
N PRO A 159 -8.76 -1.19 2.08
CA PRO A 159 -8.87 0.19 1.60
C PRO A 159 -10.18 0.83 2.10
N ASN A 160 -10.15 2.13 2.41
CA ASN A 160 -11.38 2.87 2.68
C ASN A 160 -12.20 3.06 1.39
N ASP A 161 -13.48 3.43 1.51
CA ASP A 161 -14.39 3.48 0.38
C ASP A 161 -13.98 4.53 -0.67
N ALA A 162 -13.47 5.69 -0.23
CA ALA A 162 -12.98 6.73 -1.14
C ALA A 162 -11.76 6.28 -1.96
N THR A 163 -10.84 5.52 -1.35
CA THR A 163 -9.69 4.93 -2.07
C THR A 163 -10.15 3.91 -3.12
N VAL A 164 -11.20 3.14 -2.84
CA VAL A 164 -11.78 2.21 -3.81
C VAL A 164 -12.41 2.96 -4.99
N ASP A 165 -13.16 4.03 -4.74
CA ASP A 165 -13.73 4.85 -5.81
C ASP A 165 -12.64 5.51 -6.66
N MET A 166 -11.60 6.06 -6.02
CA MET A 166 -10.45 6.63 -6.73
C MET A 166 -9.75 5.59 -7.60
N PHE A 167 -9.57 4.36 -7.10
CA PHE A 167 -9.03 3.27 -7.90
C PHE A 167 -9.88 2.98 -9.14
N ILE A 168 -11.20 2.79 -8.97
CA ILE A 168 -12.14 2.51 -10.06
C ILE A 168 -12.12 3.66 -11.09
N TYR A 169 -12.13 4.91 -10.62
CA TYR A 169 -12.04 6.09 -11.49
C TYR A 169 -10.78 6.07 -12.35
N HIS A 170 -9.62 5.80 -11.75
CA HIS A 170 -8.35 5.82 -12.46
C HIS A 170 -8.21 4.68 -13.47
N ILE A 171 -8.64 3.46 -13.13
CA ILE A 171 -8.53 2.33 -14.06
C ILE A 171 -9.46 2.50 -15.27
N LYS A 172 -10.68 3.03 -15.09
CA LYS A 172 -11.60 3.32 -16.19
C LYS A 172 -11.09 4.41 -17.11
N LYS A 173 -10.43 5.45 -16.58
CA LYS A 173 -9.90 6.56 -17.37
C LYS A 173 -8.68 6.18 -18.21
N LYS A 174 -8.00 5.09 -17.88
CA LYS A 174 -6.70 4.70 -18.46
C LYS A 174 -6.86 3.46 -19.34
N GLU A 175 -7.85 3.46 -20.22
CA GLU A 175 -8.08 2.42 -21.23
C GLU A 175 -6.76 2.05 -21.96
N ASN A 176 -6.52 0.75 -22.11
CA ASN A 176 -5.32 0.18 -22.74
C ASN A 176 -3.98 0.45 -22.02
N SER A 177 -4.01 0.77 -20.71
CA SER A 177 -2.81 0.76 -19.87
C SER A 177 -2.68 -0.56 -19.13
N TRP A 178 -1.45 -0.97 -18.84
CA TRP A 178 -1.18 -2.04 -17.89
C TRP A 178 -1.02 -1.47 -16.49
N PHE A 179 -1.73 -2.03 -15.52
CA PHE A 179 -1.62 -1.61 -14.12
C PHE A 179 -0.71 -2.56 -13.36
N HIS A 180 0.35 -2.02 -12.76
CA HIS A 180 1.21 -2.78 -11.86
C HIS A 180 1.00 -2.30 -10.43
N LEU A 181 0.45 -3.16 -9.57
CA LEU A 181 0.12 -2.82 -8.20
C LEU A 181 1.17 -3.35 -7.24
N HIS A 182 1.64 -2.52 -6.33
CA HIS A 182 2.58 -3.00 -5.32
C HIS A 182 2.26 -2.44 -3.93
N CYS A 183 2.80 -3.14 -2.94
CA CYS A 183 2.92 -2.65 -1.59
C CYS A 183 4.25 -3.16 -1.04
N HIS A 184 4.58 -2.89 0.22
CA HIS A 184 5.87 -3.31 0.78
C HIS A 184 6.23 -4.78 0.51
N ALA A 185 5.32 -5.72 0.81
CA ALA A 185 5.57 -7.15 0.66
C ALA A 185 4.96 -7.78 -0.60
N GLY A 186 4.10 -7.09 -1.34
CA GLY A 186 3.40 -7.65 -2.51
C GLY A 186 2.32 -8.67 -2.20
N LYS A 187 1.90 -8.74 -0.93
CA LYS A 187 0.94 -9.73 -0.42
C LYS A 187 -0.40 -9.07 -0.15
N GLY A 188 -0.71 -8.67 1.09
CA GLY A 188 -2.04 -8.25 1.51
C GLY A 188 -2.69 -7.20 0.61
N ARG A 189 -2.19 -5.96 0.63
CA ARG A 189 -2.73 -4.82 -0.14
C ARG A 189 -2.74 -5.11 -1.64
N THR A 190 -1.61 -5.57 -2.19
CA THR A 190 -1.49 -5.95 -3.61
C THR A 190 -2.53 -6.99 -4.03
N THR A 191 -2.69 -8.08 -3.28
CA THR A 191 -3.67 -9.12 -3.60
C THR A 191 -5.10 -8.59 -3.47
N THR A 192 -5.38 -7.75 -2.48
CA THR A 192 -6.70 -7.11 -2.34
C THR A 192 -7.06 -6.30 -3.58
N PHE A 193 -6.16 -5.44 -4.08
CA PHE A 193 -6.48 -4.64 -5.26
C PHE A 193 -6.48 -5.44 -6.57
N LEU A 194 -5.64 -6.48 -6.67
CA LEU A 194 -5.71 -7.42 -7.79
C LEU A 194 -7.06 -8.16 -7.82
N LEU A 195 -7.61 -8.53 -6.65
CA LEU A 195 -8.94 -9.12 -6.54
C LEU A 195 -10.05 -8.11 -6.90
N ILE A 196 -9.97 -6.87 -6.40
CA ILE A 196 -10.89 -5.77 -6.77
C ILE A 196 -10.91 -5.64 -8.31
N TYR A 197 -9.74 -5.55 -8.93
CA TYR A 197 -9.62 -5.40 -10.38
C TYR A 197 -10.21 -6.59 -11.13
N ASP A 198 -9.89 -7.82 -10.74
CA ASP A 198 -10.40 -9.03 -11.40
C ASP A 198 -11.92 -9.17 -11.27
N MET A 199 -12.47 -8.85 -10.09
CA MET A 199 -13.92 -8.88 -9.85
C MET A 199 -14.68 -7.85 -10.68
N LEU A 200 -14.14 -6.62 -10.83
CA LEU A 200 -14.76 -5.59 -11.68
C LEU A 200 -14.91 -6.05 -13.15
N HIS A 201 -14.03 -6.94 -13.63
CA HIS A 201 -14.07 -7.43 -15.00
C HIS A 201 -14.88 -8.72 -15.14
N ASN A 202 -14.89 -9.59 -14.14
CA ASN A 202 -15.32 -10.98 -14.31
C ASN A 202 -16.35 -11.48 -13.28
N ALA A 203 -16.81 -10.66 -12.33
CA ALA A 203 -17.68 -11.14 -11.24
C ALA A 203 -18.99 -11.75 -11.77
N HIS A 204 -19.51 -11.28 -12.90
CA HIS A 204 -20.74 -11.84 -13.46
C HIS A 204 -20.62 -13.32 -13.85
N GLU A 205 -19.42 -13.78 -14.20
CA GLU A 205 -19.16 -15.13 -14.75
C GLU A 205 -18.56 -16.11 -13.74
N LYS A 206 -17.92 -15.61 -12.68
CA LYS A 206 -17.06 -16.41 -11.78
C LYS A 206 -17.51 -16.29 -10.34
N SER A 207 -17.35 -17.37 -9.57
CA SER A 207 -17.66 -17.37 -8.14
C SER A 207 -16.60 -16.61 -7.34
N PHE A 208 -16.98 -16.04 -6.19
CA PHE A 208 -16.05 -15.39 -5.27
C PHE A 208 -14.84 -16.27 -4.91
N GLU A 209 -15.09 -17.53 -4.58
CA GLU A 209 -14.04 -18.50 -4.22
C GLU A 209 -13.06 -18.74 -5.37
N SER A 210 -13.52 -18.76 -6.63
CA SER A 210 -12.64 -18.96 -7.79
C SER A 210 -11.62 -17.83 -7.95
N PHE A 211 -11.98 -16.58 -7.60
CA PHE A 211 -11.03 -15.47 -7.57
C PHE A 211 -9.97 -15.67 -6.49
N LEU A 212 -10.40 -16.04 -5.28
CA LEU A 212 -9.46 -16.26 -4.16
C LEU A 212 -8.46 -17.37 -4.50
N THR A 213 -8.95 -18.50 -5.04
CA THR A 213 -8.12 -19.64 -5.45
C THR A 213 -7.16 -19.26 -6.57
N LYS A 214 -7.63 -18.57 -7.62
CA LYS A 214 -6.78 -18.10 -8.73
C LYS A 214 -5.63 -17.23 -8.24
N HIS A 215 -5.92 -16.24 -7.38
CA HIS A 215 -4.89 -15.33 -6.88
C HIS A 215 -3.95 -16.00 -5.87
N LEU A 216 -4.43 -16.95 -5.07
CA LEU A 216 -3.61 -17.77 -4.18
C LEU A 216 -2.62 -18.64 -4.98
N GLN A 217 -3.11 -19.35 -6.01
CA GLN A 217 -2.27 -20.17 -6.90
C GLN A 217 -1.19 -19.35 -7.61
N ALA A 218 -1.46 -18.08 -7.91
CA ALA A 218 -0.50 -17.14 -8.45
C ALA A 218 0.50 -16.57 -7.41
N GLY A 219 0.49 -17.06 -6.16
CA GLY A 219 1.38 -16.61 -5.08
C GLY A 219 0.86 -15.40 -4.27
N GLY A 220 -0.41 -15.06 -4.42
CA GLY A 220 -1.10 -14.03 -3.63
C GLY A 220 -1.36 -14.45 -2.18
N SER A 221 -1.97 -13.54 -1.42
CA SER A 221 -2.39 -13.83 -0.04
C SER A 221 -3.54 -14.86 0.01
N ASP A 222 -3.44 -15.77 0.97
CA ASP A 222 -4.46 -16.77 1.25
C ASP A 222 -5.61 -16.16 2.07
N PHE A 223 -6.70 -15.81 1.39
CA PHE A 223 -7.94 -15.34 2.02
C PHE A 223 -8.92 -16.48 2.36
N LEU A 224 -8.57 -17.73 2.00
CA LEU A 224 -9.35 -18.93 2.30
C LEU A 224 -8.99 -19.48 3.69
N LYS A 225 -7.75 -19.27 4.12
CA LYS A 225 -7.25 -19.66 5.44
C LYS A 225 -8.08 -19.05 6.59
N SER A 226 -8.28 -19.84 7.63
CA SER A 226 -8.80 -19.37 8.92
C SER A 226 -7.78 -18.48 9.63
N GLU A 227 -8.25 -17.37 10.17
CA GLU A 227 -7.44 -16.44 10.96
C GLU A 227 -7.42 -16.87 12.42
N ASP A 228 -6.28 -16.66 13.09
CA ASP A 228 -6.11 -16.94 14.52
C ASP A 228 -6.70 -15.77 15.34
N PRO A 229 -7.76 -15.98 16.15
CA PRO A 229 -8.37 -14.91 16.94
C PRO A 229 -7.46 -14.27 17.98
N SER A 230 -6.35 -14.92 18.35
CA SER A 230 -5.37 -14.36 19.28
C SER A 230 -4.38 -13.39 18.62
N ASN A 231 -4.34 -13.35 17.28
CA ASN A 231 -3.47 -12.46 16.54
C ASN A 231 -4.03 -11.03 16.54
N TRP A 232 -3.18 -10.04 16.83
CA TRP A 232 -3.59 -8.62 16.81
C TRP A 232 -4.14 -8.16 15.45
N LYS A 233 -3.81 -8.86 14.36
CA LYS A 233 -4.30 -8.58 13.00
C LYS A 233 -5.66 -9.19 12.70
N TYR A 234 -6.24 -9.99 13.61
CA TYR A 234 -7.46 -10.76 13.36
C TYR A 234 -8.60 -9.88 12.83
N ASP A 235 -8.95 -8.83 13.57
CA ASP A 235 -10.06 -7.94 13.19
C ASP A 235 -9.82 -7.24 11.85
N LEU A 236 -8.57 -6.83 11.59
CA LEU A 236 -8.17 -6.20 10.32
C LEU A 236 -8.30 -7.18 9.15
N SER A 237 -7.89 -8.44 9.34
CA SER A 237 -8.00 -9.46 8.29
C SER A 237 -9.45 -9.83 8.03
N MET A 238 -10.26 -9.99 9.09
CA MET A 238 -11.69 -10.25 8.99
C MET A 238 -12.43 -9.11 8.29
N ALA A 239 -12.15 -7.85 8.65
CA ALA A 239 -12.72 -6.68 7.99
C ALA A 239 -12.38 -6.62 6.49
N ARG A 240 -11.15 -7.01 6.12
CA ARG A 240 -10.71 -7.07 4.72
C ARG A 240 -11.38 -8.19 3.93
N LYS A 241 -11.57 -9.37 4.54
CA LYS A 241 -12.32 -10.47 3.92
C LYS A 241 -13.79 -10.11 3.72
N ALA A 242 -14.43 -9.53 4.74
CA ALA A 242 -15.81 -9.05 4.66
C ALA A 242 -15.96 -7.97 3.57
N PHE A 243 -14.99 -7.05 3.47
CA PHE A 243 -14.95 -6.08 2.38
C PHE A 243 -14.90 -6.74 1.00
N LEU A 244 -14.01 -7.70 0.78
CA LEU A 244 -13.90 -8.38 -0.51
C LEU A 244 -15.19 -9.11 -0.90
N GLN A 245 -15.86 -9.76 0.07
CA GLN A 245 -17.16 -10.39 -0.15
C GLN A 245 -18.23 -9.36 -0.54
N LYS A 246 -18.28 -8.23 0.17
CA LYS A 246 -19.21 -7.14 -0.12
C LYS A 246 -18.90 -6.47 -1.46
N PHE A 247 -17.63 -6.33 -1.81
CA PHE A 247 -17.19 -5.78 -3.10
C PHE A 247 -17.53 -6.71 -4.26
N TYR A 248 -17.45 -8.03 -4.06
CA TYR A 248 -17.95 -8.99 -5.04
C TYR A 248 -19.46 -8.83 -5.29
N ARG A 249 -20.28 -8.62 -4.25
CA ARG A 249 -21.71 -8.29 -4.42
C ARG A 249 -21.90 -7.01 -5.22
N PHE A 250 -21.15 -5.95 -4.90
CA PHE A 250 -21.17 -4.70 -5.66
C PHE A 250 -20.93 -4.96 -7.15
N CYS A 251 -19.92 -5.75 -7.50
CA CYS A 251 -19.63 -6.09 -8.90
C CYS A 251 -20.73 -6.92 -9.58
N LYS A 252 -21.60 -7.62 -8.82
CA LYS A 252 -22.71 -8.41 -9.36
C LYS A 252 -24.00 -7.60 -9.51
N GLU A 253 -24.23 -6.68 -8.59
CA GLU A 253 -25.55 -6.09 -8.32
C GLU A 253 -25.65 -4.61 -8.73
N ALA A 254 -24.54 -3.87 -8.76
CA ALA A 254 -24.54 -2.44 -9.09
C ALA A 254 -24.47 -2.21 -10.61
N ASP A 255 -25.04 -1.10 -11.08
CA ASP A 255 -24.70 -0.54 -12.39
C ASP A 255 -23.36 0.19 -12.29
N LEU A 256 -22.28 -0.53 -12.65
CA LEU A 256 -20.93 -0.01 -12.58
C LEU A 256 -20.71 1.24 -13.45
N ASN A 257 -21.60 1.60 -14.38
CA ASN A 257 -21.45 2.82 -15.18
C ASN A 257 -21.91 4.07 -14.43
N THR A 258 -22.87 3.93 -13.52
CA THR A 258 -23.53 5.06 -12.86
C THR A 258 -23.35 5.08 -11.35
N GLU A 259 -23.13 3.93 -10.71
CA GLU A 259 -23.01 3.81 -9.26
C GLU A 259 -21.54 3.71 -8.84
N THR A 260 -21.15 4.51 -7.84
CA THR A 260 -19.85 4.37 -7.17
C THR A 260 -19.91 3.30 -6.08
N TRP A 261 -18.74 2.79 -5.67
CA TRP A 261 -18.67 1.81 -4.59
C TRP A 261 -19.12 2.43 -3.27
N SER A 262 -18.71 3.67 -2.95
CA SER A 262 -19.11 4.30 -1.69
C SER A 262 -20.63 4.46 -1.59
N GLU A 263 -21.29 4.97 -2.64
CA GLU A 263 -22.75 5.14 -2.67
C GLU A 263 -23.50 3.80 -2.57
N TRP A 264 -23.03 2.77 -3.28
CA TRP A 264 -23.66 1.45 -3.25
C TRP A 264 -23.46 0.76 -1.90
N SER A 265 -22.26 0.81 -1.34
CA SER A 265 -21.91 0.14 -0.08
C SER A 265 -22.63 0.73 1.13
N GLN A 266 -22.95 2.03 1.11
CA GLN A 266 -23.75 2.69 2.15
C GLN A 266 -25.21 2.25 2.13
N ARG A 267 -25.80 2.04 0.95
CA ARG A 267 -27.19 1.55 0.82
C ARG A 267 -27.33 0.05 1.07
N ASN A 268 -26.24 -0.70 0.97
CA ASN A 268 -26.21 -2.15 1.10
C ASN A 268 -25.25 -2.58 2.21
N PRO A 269 -25.58 -2.34 3.50
CA PRO A 269 -24.70 -2.64 4.63
C PRO A 269 -24.12 -4.07 4.61
#